data_AF-A0A099T877-F1
#
_entry.id   AF-A0A099T877-F1
#
_cell.length_a   1.000
_cell.length_b   1.000
_cell.length_c   1.000
_cell.angle_alpha   90.00
_cell.angle_beta   90.00
_cell.angle_gamma   90.00
#
_symmetry.space_group_name_H-M   'P 1'
#
loop_
_entity.id
_entity.type
_entity.pdbx_description
1 polymer ?
#
loop_
_entity_poly.entity_id
_entity_poly.type
_entity_poly.pdbx_seq_one_letter_code
_entity_poly.pdbx_strand_id
1 'polypeptide(L)'
;MLIDHTRLSQTFFDPQSELDQNRIAQAVDQHDAMISAIEAKEPSLAIDLTLQHWDLSRNEMEKYVRPDPLPLDVISMKDRRNAL
;
A
#
# COMPACT_ATOMS: atom_id res chain seq x y z
N MET A 1 -14.03 -1.92 -10.14
CA MET A 1 -12.69 -1.30 -9.94
C MET A 1 -12.65 -0.21 -8.86
N LEU A 2 -13.78 0.28 -8.31
CA LEU A 2 -13.76 1.19 -7.13
C LEU A 2 -13.66 0.43 -5.79
N ILE A 3 -14.34 -0.71 -5.68
CA ILE A 3 -14.42 -1.48 -4.43
C ILE A 3 -13.07 -2.10 -4.05
N ASP A 4 -12.31 -2.63 -5.02
CA ASP A 4 -10.98 -3.19 -4.72
C ASP A 4 -9.98 -2.12 -4.31
N HIS A 5 -10.06 -0.92 -4.89
CA HIS A 5 -9.17 0.19 -4.53
C HIS A 5 -9.37 0.58 -3.06
N THR A 6 -10.60 0.88 -2.64
CA THR A 6 -10.90 1.24 -1.25
C THR A 6 -10.55 0.13 -0.25
N ARG A 7 -10.75 -1.15 -0.62
CA ARG A 7 -10.49 -2.29 0.28
C ARG A 7 -8.99 -2.59 0.44
N LEU A 8 -8.19 -2.42 -0.63
CA LEU A 8 -6.73 -2.50 -0.56
C LEU A 8 -6.13 -1.27 0.16
N SER A 9 -6.69 -0.09 -0.08
CA SER A 9 -6.29 1.16 0.58
C SER A 9 -6.29 1.09 2.10
N GLN A 10 -7.27 0.43 2.73
CA GLN A 10 -7.34 0.36 4.20
C GLN A 10 -6.11 -0.30 4.85
N THR A 11 -5.41 -1.20 4.15
CA THR A 11 -4.18 -1.81 4.66
C THR A 11 -2.96 -0.89 4.46
N PHE A 12 -3.01 0.04 3.51
CA PHE A 12 -1.89 0.96 3.20
C PHE A 12 -1.84 2.20 4.10
N PHE A 13 -2.95 2.54 4.77
CA PHE A 13 -3.07 3.73 5.63
C PHE A 13 -2.89 3.42 7.12
N ASP A 14 -2.17 2.35 7.48
CA ASP A 14 -1.70 2.08 8.85
C ASP A 14 -0.20 2.40 8.96
N PRO A 15 0.18 3.68 9.18
CA PRO A 15 1.56 4.12 9.08
C PRO A 15 2.44 3.51 10.18
N GLN A 16 3.43 2.71 9.78
CA GLN A 16 4.43 2.12 10.68
C GLN A 16 5.75 2.93 10.67
N SER A 17 5.88 3.92 9.78
CA SER A 17 7.04 4.79 9.63
C SER A 17 6.69 6.24 9.25
N GLU A 18 7.61 7.18 9.45
CA GLU A 18 7.47 8.58 8.99
C GLU A 18 7.33 8.70 7.46
N LEU A 19 7.94 7.78 6.72
CA LEU A 19 7.86 7.72 5.26
C LEU A 19 6.44 7.38 4.81
N ASP A 20 5.74 6.54 5.57
CA ASP A 20 4.33 6.24 5.34
C ASP A 20 3.47 7.48 5.60
N GLN A 21 3.71 8.22 6.68
CA GLN A 21 2.94 9.44 6.99
C GLN A 21 3.00 10.50 5.88
N ASN A 22 4.19 10.78 5.35
CA ASN A 22 4.35 11.76 4.25
C ASN A 22 3.59 11.33 2.99
N ARG A 23 3.53 10.02 2.73
CA ARG A 23 2.79 9.48 1.60
C ARG A 23 1.28 9.55 1.81
N ILE A 24 0.82 9.32 3.04
CA ILE A 24 -0.60 9.50 3.39
C ILE A 24 -0.99 10.96 3.15
N ALA A 25 -0.16 11.91 3.60
CA ALA A 25 -0.40 13.33 3.33
C ALA A 25 -0.46 13.61 1.83
N GLN A 26 0.47 13.09 1.04
CA GLN A 26 0.46 13.24 -0.43
C GLN A 26 -0.80 12.65 -1.07
N ALA A 27 -1.30 11.51 -0.59
CA ALA A 27 -2.52 10.91 -1.09
C ALA A 27 -3.75 11.79 -0.79
N VAL A 28 -3.81 12.38 0.40
CA VAL A 28 -4.86 13.34 0.78
C VAL A 28 -4.82 14.57 -0.14
N ASP A 29 -3.64 15.15 -0.35
CA ASP A 29 -3.49 16.31 -1.24
C ASP A 29 -3.93 15.99 -2.68
N GLN A 30 -3.60 14.79 -3.17
CA GLN A 30 -4.04 14.34 -4.49
C GLN A 30 -5.56 14.17 -4.58
N HIS A 31 -6.23 13.75 -3.49
CA HIS A 31 -7.69 13.68 -3.45
C HIS A 31 -8.34 15.08 -3.55
N ASP A 32 -7.83 16.04 -2.79
CA ASP A 32 -8.33 17.41 -2.82
C ASP A 32 -8.10 18.08 -4.20
N ALA A 33 -6.95 17.80 -4.82
CA ALA A 33 -6.66 18.25 -6.18
C ALA A 33 -7.61 17.64 -7.21
N MET A 34 -7.96 16.35 -7.09
CA MET A 34 -8.94 15.69 -7.97
C MET A 34 -10.33 16.33 -7.84
N ILE A 35 -10.79 16.61 -6.61
CA ILE A 35 -12.05 17.31 -6.38
C ILE A 35 -12.04 18.67 -7.07
N SER A 36 -10.99 19.46 -6.85
CA SER A 36 -10.82 20.79 -7.45
C SER A 36 -10.86 20.74 -8.99
N ALA A 37 -10.16 19.77 -9.61
CA ALA A 37 -10.15 19.60 -11.05
C ALA A 37 -11.53 19.23 -11.63
N ILE A 38 -12.30 18.40 -10.89
CA ILE A 38 -13.66 18.04 -11.28
C ILE A 38 -14.60 19.26 -11.20
N GLU A 39 -14.52 20.04 -10.12
CA GLU A 39 -15.31 21.27 -9.94
C GLU A 39 -15.01 22.29 -11.04
N ALA A 40 -13.73 22.45 -11.40
CA ALA A 40 -13.29 23.32 -12.49
C ALA A 40 -13.61 22.78 -13.90
N LYS A 41 -14.13 21.55 -14.00
CA LYS A 41 -14.38 20.85 -15.28
C LYS A 41 -13.12 20.70 -16.14
N GLU A 42 -12.01 20.35 -15.51
CA GLU A 42 -10.71 20.09 -16.14
C GLU A 42 -10.44 18.58 -16.25
N PRO A 43 -11.02 17.89 -17.25
CA PRO A 43 -10.96 16.43 -17.32
C PRO A 43 -9.54 15.89 -17.52
N SER A 44 -8.69 16.59 -18.27
CA SER A 44 -7.30 16.18 -18.48
C SER A 44 -6.51 16.20 -17.16
N LEU A 45 -6.68 17.25 -16.36
CA LEU A 45 -6.02 17.34 -15.05
C LEU A 45 -6.53 16.24 -14.11
N ALA A 46 -7.84 15.98 -14.09
CA ALA A 46 -8.41 14.91 -13.28
C ALA A 46 -7.85 13.53 -13.67
N ILE A 47 -7.61 13.27 -14.97
CA ILE A 47 -6.97 12.04 -15.45
C ILE A 47 -5.52 11.96 -14.95
N ASP A 48 -4.75 13.03 -15.14
CA ASP A 48 -3.34 13.05 -14.73
C ASP A 48 -3.17 12.84 -13.22
N LEU A 49 -4.04 13.47 -12.41
CA LEU A 49 -4.06 13.27 -10.96
C LEU A 49 -4.45 11.85 -10.57
N THR A 50 -5.41 11.25 -11.28
CA THR A 50 -5.82 9.85 -11.04
C THR A 50 -4.68 8.88 -11.31
N LEU A 51 -3.92 9.08 -12.38
CA LEU A 51 -2.75 8.25 -12.71
C LEU A 51 -1.65 8.40 -11.65
N GLN A 52 -1.35 9.63 -11.24
CA GLN A 52 -0.38 9.89 -10.16
C GLN A 52 -0.78 9.23 -8.85
N HIS A 53 -2.07 9.27 -8.51
CA HIS A 53 -2.60 8.63 -7.30
C HIS A 53 -2.51 7.10 -7.36
N TRP A 54 -2.77 6.52 -8.54
CA TRP A 54 -2.59 5.10 -8.78
C TRP A 54 -1.14 4.65 -8.62
N ASP A 55 -0.19 5.37 -9.22
CA ASP A 55 1.24 5.06 -9.09
C ASP A 55 1.71 5.19 -7.63
N LEU A 56 1.20 6.21 -6.92
CA LEU A 56 1.43 6.36 -5.49
C LEU A 56 0.90 5.18 -4.70
N SER A 57 -0.17 4.51 -5.11
CA SER A 57 -0.71 3.33 -4.40
C SER A 57 0.03 2.03 -4.79
N ARG A 58 0.44 1.92 -6.06
CA ARG A 58 1.14 0.75 -6.61
C ARG A 58 2.45 0.43 -5.91
N ASN A 59 3.24 1.44 -5.55
CA ASN A 59 4.52 1.26 -4.86
C ASN A 59 4.36 0.54 -3.50
N GLU A 60 3.16 0.55 -2.88
CA GLU A 60 2.91 -0.20 -1.63
C GLU A 60 2.44 -1.62 -1.92
N MET A 61 1.59 -1.83 -2.94
CA MET A 61 1.13 -3.17 -3.30
C MET A 61 2.29 -4.14 -3.55
N GLU A 62 3.39 -3.66 -4.15
CA GLU A 62 4.58 -4.48 -4.36
C GLU A 62 5.22 -5.01 -3.05
N LYS A 63 5.11 -4.27 -1.93
CA LYS A 63 5.60 -4.72 -0.62
C LYS A 63 4.75 -5.83 -0.03
N TYR A 64 3.43 -5.83 -0.25
CA TYR A 64 2.52 -6.83 0.32
C TYR A 64 2.34 -8.08 -0.56
N VAL A 65 2.69 -8.01 -1.85
CA VAL A 65 2.69 -9.18 -2.76
C VAL A 65 3.95 -10.04 -2.58
N ARG A 66 4.97 -9.54 -1.87
CA ARG A 66 6.13 -10.31 -1.41
C ARG A 66 6.09 -10.45 0.11
N PRO A 67 5.45 -11.50 0.66
CA PRO A 67 5.53 -11.74 2.09
C PRO A 67 6.99 -11.90 2.51
N ASP A 68 7.35 -11.34 3.66
CA ASP A 68 8.66 -11.61 4.27
C ASP A 68 8.86 -13.12 4.38
N PRO A 69 10.06 -13.63 4.04
CA PRO A 69 10.33 -15.05 4.14
C PRO A 69 10.06 -15.50 5.57
N LEU A 70 9.29 -16.59 5.72
CA LEU A 70 9.05 -17.21 7.01
C LEU A 70 10.41 -17.43 7.70
N PRO A 71 10.55 -17.03 8.98
CA PRO A 71 11.78 -17.31 9.72
C PRO A 71 12.00 -18.82 9.70
N LEU A 72 13.10 -19.25 9.08
CA LEU A 72 13.52 -20.64 9.13
C LEU A 72 14.04 -20.92 10.54
N ASP A 73 13.12 -21.26 11.44
CA ASP A 73 13.50 -21.83 12.72
C ASP A 73 14.03 -23.23 12.43
N VAL A 74 15.34 -23.32 12.18
CA VAL A 74 16.09 -24.56 12.15
C VAL A 74 16.13 -25.11 13.56
N ILE A 75 15.00 -25.61 14.05
CA ILE A 75 14.95 -26.51 15.19
C ILE A 75 15.71 -27.75 14.77
N SER A 76 16.99 -27.71 15.12
CA SER A 76 17.97 -28.78 15.14
C SER A 76 17.30 -30.14 15.33
N MET A 77 17.41 -31.02 14.33
CA MET A 77 16.94 -32.41 14.38
C MET A 77 17.74 -33.27 15.39
N LYS A 78 18.07 -32.76 16.57
CA LYS A 78 18.98 -33.40 17.54
C LYS A 78 18.31 -34.00 18.77
N ASP A 79 16.97 -34.00 18.83
CA ASP A 79 16.22 -34.58 19.97
C ASP A 79 15.49 -35.89 19.70
N ARG A 80 15.77 -36.59 18.58
CA ARG A 80 15.41 -38.01 18.44
C ARG A 80 16.43 -38.93 19.11
N ARG A 81 16.71 -38.73 20.40
CA ARG A 81 17.54 -39.66 21.20
C ARG A 81 16.83 -40.35 22.36
N ASN A 82 15.58 -40.01 22.68
CA ASN A 82 14.88 -40.62 23.82
C ASN A 82 13.46 -41.09 23.47
N ALA A 83 13.31 -41.85 22.39
CA ALA A 83 12.15 -42.72 22.20
C ALA A 83 12.64 -44.17 22.29
N LEU A 84 12.78 -44.64 23.53
CA LEU A 84 12.79 -46.06 23.89
C LEU A 84 11.51 -46.33 24.69
#